data_AF-A2DZ89-F1
#
_entry.id   AF-A2DZ89-F1
#
_cell.length_a   1.000
_cell.length_b   1.000
_cell.length_c   1.000
_cell.angle_alpha   90.00
_cell.angle_beta   90.00
_cell.angle_gamma   90.00
#
_symmetry.space_group_name_H-M   'P 1'
#
loop_
_entity.id
_entity.type
_entity.pdbx_description
1 polymer ?
#
loop_
_entity_poly.entity_id
_entity_poly.type
_entity_poly.pdbx_seq_one_letter_code
_entity_poly.pdbx_strand_id
1 'polypeptide(L)'
;MQRLFIDLDPSAPNYMPVSNSATFNPRKSLNEALSDPENKSDTAIAYQILQEYEKSVSASEWMRAFQAKANIEDKALALSRFQVAVSELEYLGYTNQHSRKNAGFRHIIRV
;
A
#
# COMPACT_ATOMS: atom_id res chain seq x y z
N MET A 1 33.35 30.52 0.72
CA MET A 1 32.38 29.93 -0.22
C MET A 1 30.97 30.21 0.29
N GLN A 2 30.35 31.31 -0.14
CA GLN A 2 28.96 31.63 0.18
C GLN A 2 28.04 30.94 -0.82
N ARG A 3 27.01 30.24 -0.34
CA ARG A 3 25.99 29.62 -1.17
C ARG A 3 25.04 30.71 -1.66
N LEU A 4 25.04 30.96 -2.98
CA LEU A 4 24.05 31.77 -3.68
C LEU A 4 22.73 30.98 -3.72
N PHE A 5 21.94 31.03 -2.65
CA PHE A 5 20.51 30.76 -2.77
C PHE A 5 19.88 32.10 -3.18
N ILE A 6 19.52 32.20 -4.45
CA ILE A 6 18.79 33.35 -4.98
C ILE A 6 17.36 33.20 -4.47
N ASP A 7 16.94 34.10 -3.58
CA ASP A 7 15.52 34.23 -3.23
C ASP A 7 14.78 34.67 -4.49
N LEU A 8 14.09 33.72 -5.13
CA LEU A 8 13.30 33.97 -6.32
C LEU A 8 12.06 34.79 -5.94
N ASP A 9 11.88 35.93 -6.60
CA ASP A 9 10.74 36.82 -6.41
C ASP A 9 9.41 36.08 -6.66
N PRO A 10 8.52 35.95 -5.66
CA PRO A 10 7.24 35.27 -5.81
C PRO A 10 6.30 35.90 -6.84
N SER A 11 6.53 37.15 -7.22
CA SER A 11 5.72 37.90 -8.19
C SER A 11 6.19 37.72 -9.64
N ALA A 12 7.31 37.04 -9.87
CA ALA A 12 7.83 36.82 -11.21
C ALA A 12 6.88 35.91 -12.02
N PRO A 13 6.65 36.19 -13.32
CA PRO A 13 5.74 35.40 -14.16
C PRO A 13 6.17 33.94 -14.34
N ASN A 14 7.43 33.63 -14.05
CA ASN A 14 8.01 32.28 -14.10
C ASN A 14 8.27 31.68 -12.71
N TYR A 15 7.79 32.33 -11.64
CA TYR A 15 7.86 31.78 -10.28
C TYR A 15 6.86 30.64 -10.16
N MET A 16 7.35 29.41 -10.26
CA MET A 16 6.61 28.22 -9.87
C MET A 16 7.11 27.77 -8.49
N PRO A 17 6.35 28.03 -7.40
CA PRO A 17 6.69 27.48 -6.10
C PRO A 17 6.54 25.96 -6.18
N VAL A 18 7.67 25.25 -6.33
CA VAL A 18 7.72 23.78 -6.35
C VAL A 18 7.17 23.18 -5.04
N SER A 19 7.06 24.00 -3.98
CA SER A 19 6.42 23.65 -2.72
C SER A 19 4.93 23.33 -2.85
N ASN A 20 4.23 23.86 -3.86
CA ASN A 20 2.78 23.62 -4.06
C ASN A 20 2.48 22.51 -5.08
N SER A 21 3.47 22.07 -5.88
CA SER A 21 3.30 20.98 -6.86
C SER A 21 3.61 19.59 -6.28
N ALA A 22 4.11 19.51 -5.05
CA ALA A 22 4.44 18.27 -4.35
C ALA A 22 3.32 17.79 -3.40
N THR A 23 2.05 17.89 -3.78
CA THR A 23 0.90 17.46 -2.96
C THR A 23 0.54 15.98 -3.11
N PHE A 24 1.25 15.22 -3.95
CA PHE A 24 1.03 13.78 -4.09
C PHE A 24 1.53 13.04 -2.84
N ASN A 25 0.59 12.65 -1.96
CA ASN A 25 0.84 11.78 -0.84
C ASN A 25 0.33 10.36 -1.16
N PRO A 26 1.20 9.44 -1.62
CA PRO A 26 0.80 8.10 -2.04
C PRO A 26 0.13 7.31 -0.92
N ARG A 27 0.53 7.52 0.34
CA ARG A 27 -0.11 6.86 1.50
C ARG A 27 -1.56 7.31 1.68
N LYS A 28 -1.84 8.59 1.45
CA LYS A 28 -3.19 9.14 1.60
C LYS A 28 -4.12 8.56 0.53
N SER A 29 -3.69 8.59 -0.74
CA SER A 29 -4.48 8.04 -1.85
C SER A 29 -4.72 6.53 -1.72
N LEU A 30 -3.72 5.76 -1.27
CA LEU A 30 -3.89 4.33 -1.02
C LEU A 30 -4.87 4.06 0.12
N ASN A 31 -4.80 4.81 1.23
CA ASN A 31 -5.74 4.65 2.34
C ASN A 31 -7.18 5.03 1.95
N GLU A 32 -7.36 6.06 1.13
CA GLU A 32 -8.67 6.42 0.56
C GLU A 32 -9.22 5.27 -0.29
N ALA A 33 -8.38 4.65 -1.13
CA ALA A 33 -8.75 3.50 -1.93
C ALA A 33 -9.14 2.28 -1.07
N LEU A 34 -8.48 2.05 0.08
CA LEU A 34 -8.82 0.96 1.00
C LEU A 34 -10.09 1.22 1.83
N SER A 35 -10.51 2.48 1.94
CA SER A 35 -11.70 2.87 2.70
C SER A 35 -12.99 2.63 1.90
N ASP A 36 -12.89 2.47 0.58
CA ASP A 36 -14.02 2.16 -0.29
C ASP A 36 -14.27 0.63 -0.31
N PRO A 37 -15.42 0.15 0.24
CA PRO A 37 -15.73 -1.27 0.28
C PRO A 37 -16.00 -1.88 -1.11
N GLU A 38 -16.37 -1.05 -2.10
CA GLU A 38 -16.64 -1.50 -3.48
C GLU A 38 -15.35 -1.57 -4.33
N ASN A 39 -14.22 -1.14 -3.78
CA ASN A 39 -12.95 -1.17 -4.50
C ASN A 39 -12.45 -2.61 -4.69
N LYS A 40 -12.23 -2.97 -5.97
CA LYS A 40 -11.76 -4.30 -6.40
C LYS A 40 -10.28 -4.33 -6.78
N SER A 41 -9.50 -3.32 -6.38
CA SER A 41 -8.05 -3.35 -6.54
C SER A 41 -7.44 -4.52 -5.77
N ASP A 42 -6.31 -5.05 -6.24
CA ASP A 42 -5.64 -6.18 -5.60
C ASP A 42 -5.32 -5.90 -4.12
N THR A 43 -4.90 -4.67 -3.82
CA THR A 43 -4.58 -4.22 -2.47
C THR A 43 -5.80 -4.13 -1.58
N ALA A 44 -6.94 -3.65 -2.11
CA ALA A 44 -8.22 -3.66 -1.39
C ALA A 44 -8.71 -5.09 -1.12
N ILE A 45 -8.60 -6.00 -2.09
CA ILE A 45 -8.95 -7.41 -1.92
C ILE A 45 -8.07 -8.04 -0.83
N ALA A 46 -6.76 -7.84 -0.89
CA ALA A 46 -5.83 -8.36 0.11
C ALA A 46 -6.12 -7.79 1.50
N TYR A 47 -6.46 -6.49 1.59
CA TYR A 47 -6.83 -5.83 2.85
C TYR A 47 -8.13 -6.36 3.44
N GLN A 48 -9.18 -6.51 2.63
CA GLN A 48 -10.45 -7.08 3.07
C GLN A 48 -10.26 -8.49 3.63
N ILE A 49 -9.46 -9.32 2.96
CA ILE A 49 -9.13 -10.66 3.48
C ILE A 49 -8.36 -10.55 4.79
N LEU A 50 -7.38 -9.65 4.89
CA LEU A 50 -6.61 -9.44 6.12
C LEU A 50 -7.51 -9.04 7.30
N GLN A 51 -8.54 -8.23 7.06
CA GLN A 51 -9.51 -7.81 8.08
C GLN A 51 -10.35 -8.96 8.64
N GLU A 52 -10.54 -10.04 7.88
CA GLU A 52 -11.23 -11.25 8.35
C GLU A 52 -10.41 -12.01 9.41
N TYR A 53 -9.10 -11.73 9.54
CA TYR A 53 -8.21 -12.37 10.52
C TYR A 53 -7.89 -11.43 11.68
N GLU A 54 -8.13 -11.86 12.93
CA GLU A 54 -7.93 -11.01 14.12
C GLU A 54 -6.46 -10.70 14.46
N LYS A 55 -5.52 -11.64 14.22
CA LYS A 55 -4.14 -11.53 14.72
C LYS A 55 -3.07 -11.84 13.69
N SER A 56 -3.23 -12.95 12.97
CA SER A 56 -2.24 -13.39 11.99
C SER A 56 -2.88 -14.28 10.94
N VAL A 57 -2.31 -14.24 9.75
CA VAL A 57 -2.69 -15.08 8.61
C VAL A 57 -1.44 -15.75 8.04
N SER A 58 -1.53 -17.03 7.66
CA SER A 58 -0.42 -17.66 6.94
C SER A 58 -0.35 -17.15 5.50
N ALA A 59 0.85 -17.02 4.93
CA ALA A 59 1.01 -16.56 3.55
C ALA A 59 0.25 -17.44 2.54
N SER A 60 0.20 -18.74 2.77
CA SER A 60 -0.45 -19.70 1.87
C SER A 60 -1.97 -19.61 1.93
N GLU A 61 -2.57 -19.44 3.11
CA GLU A 61 -4.02 -19.21 3.25
C GLU A 61 -4.41 -17.87 2.65
N TRP A 62 -3.64 -16.82 2.95
CA TRP A 62 -3.91 -15.48 2.40
C TRP A 62 -3.83 -15.46 0.87
N MET A 63 -2.79 -16.08 0.30
CA MET A 63 -2.65 -16.21 -1.15
C MET A 63 -3.80 -17.00 -1.78
N ARG A 64 -4.25 -18.10 -1.16
CA ARG A 64 -5.39 -18.90 -1.68
C ARG A 64 -6.69 -18.10 -1.65
N ALA A 65 -6.97 -17.41 -0.55
CA ALA A 65 -8.15 -16.55 -0.43
C ALA A 65 -8.09 -15.39 -1.45
N PHE A 66 -6.92 -14.79 -1.62
CA PHE A 66 -6.69 -13.74 -2.61
C PHE A 66 -6.94 -14.23 -4.02
N GLN A 67 -6.37 -15.39 -4.39
CA GLN A 67 -6.55 -15.98 -5.71
C GLN A 67 -8.03 -16.26 -6.02
N ALA A 68 -8.77 -16.79 -5.04
CA ALA A 68 -10.19 -17.07 -5.18
C ALA A 68 -11.02 -15.79 -5.35
N LYS A 69 -10.74 -14.76 -4.53
CA LYS A 69 -11.49 -13.49 -4.55
C LYS A 69 -11.17 -12.62 -5.76
N ALA A 70 -9.93 -12.64 -6.23
CA ALA A 70 -9.50 -11.95 -7.44
C ALA A 70 -9.84 -12.71 -8.74
N ASN A 71 -10.38 -13.94 -8.63
CA ASN A 71 -10.73 -14.82 -9.74
C ASN A 71 -9.58 -15.02 -10.76
N ILE A 72 -8.38 -15.33 -10.25
CA ILE A 72 -7.16 -15.51 -11.06
C ILE A 72 -6.85 -17.00 -11.18
N GLU A 73 -6.95 -17.55 -12.39
CA GLU A 73 -6.62 -18.97 -12.65
C GLU A 73 -5.12 -19.23 -12.63
N ASP A 74 -4.32 -18.30 -13.18
CA ASP A 74 -2.86 -18.42 -13.24
C ASP A 74 -2.23 -18.15 -11.87
N LYS A 75 -1.61 -19.20 -11.31
CA LYS A 75 -0.93 -19.15 -10.01
C LYS A 75 0.27 -18.19 -9.99
N ALA A 76 1.01 -18.08 -11.08
CA ALA A 76 2.18 -17.19 -11.14
C ALA A 76 1.74 -15.73 -11.16
N LEU A 77 0.69 -15.43 -11.92
CA LEU A 77 0.07 -14.11 -11.93
C LEU A 77 -0.58 -13.76 -10.59
N ALA A 78 -1.26 -14.71 -9.95
CA ALA A 78 -1.83 -14.51 -8.62
C ALA A 78 -0.73 -14.20 -7.59
N LEU A 79 0.39 -14.92 -7.65
CA LEU A 79 1.53 -14.71 -6.74
C LEU A 79 2.15 -13.32 -6.91
N SER A 80 2.40 -12.88 -8.15
CA SER A 80 3.01 -11.58 -8.41
C SER A 80 2.11 -10.42 -7.95
N ARG A 81 0.81 -10.48 -8.27
CA ARG A 81 -0.18 -9.47 -7.82
C ARG A 81 -0.33 -9.45 -6.31
N PHE A 82 -0.38 -10.64 -5.69
CA PHE A 82 -0.42 -10.77 -4.24
C PHE A 82 0.81 -10.15 -3.57
N GLN A 83 2.01 -10.41 -4.10
CA GLN A 83 3.24 -9.85 -3.54
C GLN A 83 3.27 -8.31 -3.56
N VAL A 84 2.77 -7.70 -4.64
CA VAL A 84 2.63 -6.25 -4.74
C VAL A 84 1.62 -5.74 -3.69
N ALA A 85 0.44 -6.35 -3.63
CA ALA A 85 -0.60 -5.97 -2.67
C ALA A 85 -0.13 -6.06 -1.21
N VAL A 86 0.56 -7.14 -0.84
CA VAL A 86 1.12 -7.30 0.51
C VAL A 86 2.18 -6.23 0.79
N SER A 87 3.06 -5.94 -0.17
CA SER A 87 4.10 -4.90 -0.02
C SER A 87 3.48 -3.51 0.21
N GLU A 88 2.37 -3.20 -0.47
CA GLU A 88 1.63 -1.96 -0.24
C GLU A 88 0.99 -1.92 1.15
N LEU A 89 0.42 -3.03 1.63
CA LEU A 89 -0.12 -3.12 2.99
C LEU A 89 0.95 -3.03 4.08
N GLU A 90 2.14 -3.58 3.83
CA GLU A 90 3.31 -3.39 4.70
C GLU A 90 3.78 -1.94 4.70
N TYR A 91 3.82 -1.30 3.53
CA TYR A 91 4.17 0.12 3.40
C TYR A 91 3.21 1.05 4.15
N LEU A 92 1.93 0.72 4.12
CA LEU A 92 0.88 1.41 4.89
C LEU A 92 0.91 1.03 6.37
N GLY A 93 1.52 -0.10 6.73
CA GLY A 93 1.68 -0.61 8.09
C GLY A 93 0.44 -1.29 8.66
N TYR A 94 -0.38 -1.90 7.80
CA TYR A 94 -1.48 -2.79 8.18
C TYR A 94 -1.03 -4.22 8.45
N THR A 95 0.15 -4.60 7.95
CA THR A 95 0.72 -5.92 8.21
C THR A 95 2.23 -5.86 8.39
N ASN A 96 2.79 -6.87 9.03
CA ASN A 96 4.22 -7.15 8.98
C ASN A 96 4.46 -8.66 8.91
N GLN A 97 5.63 -9.04 8.39
CA GLN A 97 6.09 -10.41 8.49
C GLN A 97 6.36 -10.79 9.96
N HIS A 98 5.55 -11.69 10.50
CA HIS A 98 5.58 -12.05 11.92
C HIS A 98 6.77 -12.95 12.29
N SER A 99 7.24 -13.80 11.37
CA SER A 99 8.35 -14.74 11.63
C SER A 99 9.03 -15.22 10.35
N ARG A 100 10.36 -15.22 10.34
CA ARG A 100 11.20 -15.82 9.28
C ARG A 100 11.02 -17.33 9.13
N LYS A 101 10.54 -18.03 10.16
CA LYS A 101 10.41 -19.50 10.17
C LYS A 101 9.06 -20.01 9.63
N ASN A 102 7.98 -19.25 9.80
CA ASN A 102 6.61 -19.74 9.52
C ASN A 102 5.86 -19.00 8.41
N ALA A 103 6.51 -18.08 7.66
CA ALA A 103 5.89 -17.33 6.56
C ALA A 103 4.48 -16.77 6.92
N GLY A 104 4.32 -16.31 8.16
CA GLY A 104 3.07 -15.76 8.67
C GLY A 104 3.13 -14.24 8.71
N PHE A 105 2.00 -13.60 8.42
CA PHE A 105 1.82 -12.17 8.47
C PHE A 105 0.96 -11.81 9.69
N ARG A 106 1.39 -10.80 10.46
CA ARG A 106 0.61 -10.26 11.57
C ARG A 106 -0.32 -9.18 11.02
N HIS A 107 -1.57 -9.20 11.44
CA HIS A 107 -2.48 -8.08 11.22
C HIS A 107 -2.22 -7.00 12.28
N ILE A 108 -1.90 -5.78 11.84
CA ILE A 108 -1.67 -4.63 12.69
C ILE A 108 -2.97 -3.81 12.70
N ILE A 109 -3.78 -4.01 13.74
CA ILE A 109 -4.97 -3.19 13.98
C ILE A 109 -4.48 -1.85 14.53
N ARG A 110 -4.66 -0.78 13.76
CA ARG A 110 -4.45 0.59 14.24
C ARG A 110 -5.72 1.03 14.97
N VAL A 111 -5.60 1.19 16.29
CA VAL A 111 -6.62 1.78 17.18
C VAL A 111 -6.50 3.30 17.13
#